data_AF-A0A1I7AID4-F1
#
_entry.id   AF-A0A1I7AID4-F1
#
_cell.length_a   1.000
_cell.length_b   1.000
_cell.length_c   1.000
_cell.angle_alpha   90.00
_cell.angle_beta   90.00
_cell.angle_gamma   90.00
#
_symmetry.space_group_name_H-M   'P 1'
#
loop_
_entity.id
_entity.type
_entity.pdbx_description
1 polymer ?
#
loop_
_entity_poly.entity_id
_entity_poly.type
_entity_poly.pdbx_seq_one_letter_code
_entity_poly.pdbx_strand_id
1 'polypeptide(L)'
;MKIYSADTWTIEELTAQIDDAGRRALVIPAAGTRQAVLDAFNELLDFPEDYGVDLDALHDSLHDVADAVTDDGEAPVTFIWQVPAGLRADRSFGVICETLQDAESYAGTGLAVIAVCL
;
A
#
# COMPACT_ATOMS: atom_id res chain seq x y z
N MET A 1 -5.99 7.06 4.13
CA MET A 1 -4.52 6.90 4.20
C MET A 1 -3.92 7.77 5.30
N LYS A 2 -2.99 7.22 6.07
CA LYS A 2 -2.17 7.97 7.05
C LYS A 2 -0.74 8.16 6.51
N ILE A 3 -0.09 9.25 6.90
CA ILE A 3 1.32 9.53 6.54
C ILE A 3 2.09 9.84 7.83
N TYR A 4 3.18 9.11 8.06
CA TYR A 4 4.08 9.27 9.21
C TYR A 4 5.51 9.58 8.77
N SER A 5 6.28 10.20 9.66
CA SER A 5 7.76 10.23 9.54
C SER A 5 8.33 8.94 10.12
N ALA A 6 9.43 8.43 9.55
CA ALA A 6 10.20 7.34 10.12
C ALA A 6 10.74 7.64 11.54
N ASP A 7 10.84 8.92 11.92
CA ASP A 7 11.20 9.33 13.29
C ASP A 7 10.10 9.05 14.33
N THR A 8 8.86 8.78 13.87
CA THR A 8 7.71 8.57 14.76
C THR A 8 7.56 7.11 15.15
N TRP A 9 7.73 6.19 14.20
CA TRP A 9 7.57 4.75 14.39
C TRP A 9 8.51 3.98 13.47
N THR A 10 9.13 2.93 14.00
CA THR A 10 9.83 1.95 13.18
C THR A 10 8.83 1.04 12.45
N ILE A 11 9.26 0.41 11.35
CA ILE A 11 8.45 -0.56 10.60
C ILE A 11 8.06 -1.76 11.48
N GLU A 12 8.96 -2.19 12.36
CA GLU A 12 8.74 -3.27 13.32
C GLU A 12 7.62 -2.91 14.32
N GLU A 13 7.67 -1.71 14.90
CA GLU A 13 6.63 -1.24 15.83
C GLU A 13 5.28 -1.05 15.14
N LEU A 14 5.25 -0.58 13.90
CA LEU A 14 4.00 -0.47 13.13
C LEU A 14 3.43 -1.85 12.82
N THR A 15 4.28 -2.80 12.41
CA THR A 15 3.88 -4.17 12.11
C THR A 15 3.27 -4.84 13.34
N ALA A 16 3.92 -4.72 14.50
CA ALA A 16 3.40 -5.26 15.76
C ALA A 16 2.04 -4.64 16.15
N GLN A 17 1.88 -3.32 16.01
CA GLN A 17 0.59 -2.67 16.28
C GLN A 17 -0.53 -3.09 15.33
N ILE A 18 -0.20 -3.34 14.06
CA ILE A 18 -1.17 -3.82 13.07
C ILE A 18 -1.59 -5.25 13.39
N ASP A 19 -0.65 -6.12 13.76
CA ASP A 19 -0.92 -7.50 14.17
C ASP A 19 -1.76 -7.56 15.47
N ASP A 20 -1.41 -6.76 16.48
CA ASP A 20 -2.21 -6.63 17.72
C ASP A 20 -3.64 -6.14 17.46
N ALA A 21 -3.86 -5.39 16.36
CA ALA A 21 -5.19 -4.96 15.92
C ALA A 21 -5.94 -6.04 15.10
N GLY A 22 -5.38 -7.24 14.96
CA GLY A 22 -5.96 -8.35 14.20
C GLY A 22 -5.90 -8.17 12.69
N ARG A 23 -4.95 -7.37 12.19
CA ARG A 23 -4.79 -7.07 10.76
C ARG A 23 -3.48 -7.66 10.23
N ARG A 24 -3.46 -8.00 8.94
CA ARG A 24 -2.22 -8.38 8.24
C ARG A 24 -1.43 -7.13 7.89
N ALA A 25 -0.14 -7.11 8.21
CA ALA A 25 0.77 -6.06 7.78
C ALA A 25 1.54 -6.49 6.53
N LEU A 26 1.47 -5.70 5.45
CA LEU A 26 2.29 -5.92 4.25
C LEU A 26 3.17 -4.71 4.01
N VAL A 27 4.48 -4.92 3.91
CA VAL A 27 5.46 -3.83 3.78
C VAL A 27 5.87 -3.67 2.32
N ILE A 28 5.69 -2.46 1.78
CA ILE A 28 6.21 -2.07 0.47
C ILE A 28 7.57 -1.39 0.68
N PRO A 29 8.67 -1.94 0.14
CA PRO A 29 10.00 -1.38 0.31
C PRO A 29 10.13 -0.01 -0.34
N ALA A 30 11.13 0.75 0.12
CA ALA A 30 11.40 2.08 -0.41
C ALA A 30 11.87 2.01 -1.88
N ALA A 31 11.15 2.72 -2.75
CA ALA A 31 11.45 2.81 -4.17
C ALA A 31 11.53 4.27 -4.62
N GLY A 32 12.55 4.61 -5.42
CA GLY A 32 12.86 6.00 -5.78
C GLY A 32 12.12 6.55 -7.00
N THR A 33 11.42 5.72 -7.76
CA THR A 33 10.72 6.10 -8.99
C THR A 33 9.31 5.53 -8.99
N ARG A 34 8.40 6.14 -9.75
CA ARG A 34 7.04 5.61 -9.94
C ARG A 34 7.04 4.15 -10.38
N GLN A 35 7.85 3.80 -11.39
CA GLN A 35 7.88 2.43 -11.89
C GLN A 35 8.37 1.46 -10.82
N ALA A 36 9.44 1.79 -10.09
CA ALA A 36 9.94 0.90 -9.04
C ALA A 36 8.96 0.72 -7.88
N VAL A 37 8.09 1.71 -7.61
CA VAL A 37 6.99 1.53 -6.64
C VAL A 37 5.96 0.55 -7.17
N LEU A 38 5.56 0.70 -8.43
CA LEU A 38 4.59 -0.21 -9.07
C LEU A 38 5.13 -1.64 -9.13
N ASP A 39 6.41 -1.80 -9.47
CA ASP A 39 7.08 -3.11 -9.46
C ASP A 39 7.08 -3.72 -8.06
N ALA A 40 7.32 -2.93 -7.00
CA ALA A 40 7.28 -3.41 -5.62
C ALA A 40 5.87 -3.80 -5.15
N PHE A 41 4.83 -3.12 -5.62
CA PHE A 41 3.45 -3.55 -5.39
C PHE A 41 3.11 -4.82 -6.17
N ASN A 42 3.56 -4.91 -7.43
CA ASN A 42 3.36 -6.09 -8.26
C ASN A 42 4.01 -7.34 -7.65
N GLU A 43 5.25 -7.23 -7.14
CA GLU A 43 5.92 -8.36 -6.46
C GLU A 43 5.12 -8.90 -5.25
N LEU A 44 4.33 -8.03 -4.60
CA LEU A 44 3.54 -8.39 -3.44
C LEU A 44 2.13 -8.89 -3.82
N LEU A 45 1.50 -8.26 -4.80
CA LEU A 45 0.10 -8.45 -5.16
C LEU A 45 -0.11 -9.35 -6.37
N ASP A 46 0.96 -9.67 -7.10
CA ASP A 46 0.96 -10.49 -8.32
C ASP A 46 -0.03 -9.95 -9.36
N PHE A 47 0.25 -8.76 -9.91
CA PHE A 47 -0.66 -8.12 -10.88
C PHE A 47 -0.89 -9.04 -12.08
N PRO A 48 -2.09 -9.01 -12.69
CA PRO A 48 -2.37 -9.77 -13.89
C PRO A 48 -1.39 -9.46 -15.04
N GLU A 49 -0.77 -10.51 -15.61
CA GLU A 49 0.27 -10.38 -16.65
C GLU A 49 -0.20 -9.64 -17.93
N ASP A 50 -1.49 -9.66 -18.21
CA ASP A 50 -2.08 -9.16 -19.47
C ASP A 50 -2.08 -7.62 -19.59
N TYR A 51 -1.92 -6.90 -18.48
CA TYR A 51 -2.11 -5.44 -18.42
C TYR A 51 -0.81 -4.65 -18.22
N GLY A 52 0.29 -5.31 -17.87
CA GLY A 52 1.55 -4.66 -17.51
C GLY A 52 1.53 -4.07 -16.10
N VAL A 53 2.62 -3.40 -15.72
CA VAL A 53 2.82 -2.88 -14.35
C VAL A 53 2.59 -1.37 -14.33
N ASP A 54 1.33 -0.96 -14.15
CA ASP A 54 0.89 0.43 -14.12
C ASP A 54 -0.07 0.76 -12.96
N LEU A 55 -0.64 1.97 -12.95
CA LEU A 55 -1.53 2.42 -11.87
C LEU A 55 -2.92 1.79 -11.94
N ASP A 56 -3.38 1.40 -13.13
CA ASP A 56 -4.68 0.77 -13.29
C ASP A 56 -4.58 -0.67 -12.77
N ALA A 57 -3.50 -1.38 -13.12
CA ALA A 57 -3.20 -2.70 -12.55
C ALA A 57 -3.05 -2.67 -11.02
N LEU A 58 -2.41 -1.62 -10.47
CA LEU A 58 -2.36 -1.42 -9.01
C LEU A 58 -3.76 -1.21 -8.42
N HIS A 59 -4.57 -0.37 -9.04
CA HIS A 59 -5.92 -0.07 -8.56
C HIS A 59 -6.80 -1.32 -8.53
N ASP A 60 -6.84 -2.05 -9.64
CA ASP A 60 -7.60 -3.30 -9.76
C ASP A 60 -7.13 -4.35 -8.73
N SER A 61 -5.82 -4.53 -8.58
CA SER A 61 -5.28 -5.51 -7.62
C SER A 61 -5.59 -5.14 -6.16
N LEU A 62 -5.67 -3.85 -5.82
CA LEU A 62 -6.07 -3.42 -4.48
C LEU A 62 -7.57 -3.64 -4.23
N HIS A 63 -8.39 -3.52 -5.27
CA HIS A 63 -9.81 -3.87 -5.20
C HIS A 63 -9.99 -5.38 -5.01
N ASP A 64 -9.24 -6.21 -5.72
CA ASP A 64 -9.26 -7.67 -5.52
C ASP A 64 -8.91 -8.06 -4.07
N VAL A 65 -7.92 -7.38 -3.47
CA VAL A 65 -7.59 -7.57 -2.05
C VAL A 65 -8.74 -7.14 -1.12
N ALA A 66 -9.41 -6.04 -1.44
CA ALA A 66 -10.55 -5.55 -0.66
C ALA A 66 -11.74 -6.51 -0.74
N ASP A 67 -11.99 -7.08 -1.92
CA ASP A 67 -13.03 -8.05 -2.18
C ASP A 67 -12.73 -9.37 -1.46
N ALA A 68 -11.49 -9.87 -1.49
CA ALA A 68 -11.09 -11.06 -0.72
C ALA A 68 -11.33 -10.91 0.80
N VAL A 69 -11.10 -9.72 1.36
CA VAL A 69 -11.43 -9.45 2.78
C VAL A 69 -12.94 -9.49 3.04
N THR A 70 -13.73 -8.97 2.11
CA THR A 70 -15.18 -8.82 2.28
C THR A 70 -15.93 -10.13 2.00
N ASP A 71 -15.56 -10.82 0.92
CA ASP A 71 -16.29 -11.95 0.36
C ASP A 71 -15.72 -13.30 0.83
N ASP A 72 -14.40 -13.42 0.96
CA ASP A 72 -13.74 -14.65 1.39
C ASP A 72 -13.44 -14.68 2.90
N GLY A 73 -13.71 -13.57 3.59
CA GLY A 73 -13.53 -13.43 5.03
C GLY A 73 -12.05 -13.41 5.46
N GLU A 74 -11.15 -12.98 4.57
CA GLU A 74 -9.75 -12.79 4.94
C GLU A 74 -9.60 -11.73 6.04
N ALA A 75 -8.52 -11.84 6.83
CA ALA A 75 -8.21 -10.80 7.80
C ALA A 75 -7.94 -9.46 7.09
N PRO A 76 -8.45 -8.32 7.62
CA PRO A 76 -8.18 -7.01 7.05
C PRO A 76 -6.69 -6.73 6.92
N VAL A 77 -6.30 -5.97 5.90
CA VAL A 77 -4.91 -5.69 5.57
C VAL A 77 -4.54 -4.24 5.83
N THR A 78 -3.30 -4.00 6.23
CA THR A 78 -2.70 -2.67 6.27
C THR A 78 -1.39 -2.71 5.48
N PHE A 79 -1.30 -1.91 4.42
CA PHE A 79 -0.07 -1.70 3.68
C PHE A 79 0.79 -0.63 4.38
N ILE A 80 2.05 -0.94 4.64
CA ILE A 80 3.07 0.01 5.10
C ILE A 80 3.96 0.35 3.90
N TRP A 81 3.77 1.53 3.32
CA TRP A 81 4.53 1.99 2.17
C TRP A 81 5.68 2.90 2.59
N GLN A 82 6.92 2.45 2.37
CA GLN A 82 8.10 3.27 2.64
C GLN A 82 8.36 4.25 1.49
N VAL A 83 8.44 5.54 1.82
CA VAL A 83 8.51 6.63 0.84
C VAL A 83 9.82 7.40 1.02
N PRO A 84 10.82 7.21 0.14
CA PRO A 84 12.05 7.99 0.22
C PRO A 84 11.79 9.46 -0.15
N ALA A 85 12.55 10.38 0.46
CA ALA A 85 12.42 11.83 0.23
C ALA A 85 12.41 12.25 -1.25
N GLY A 86 13.18 11.56 -2.11
CA GLY A 86 13.21 11.83 -3.55
C GLY A 86 11.86 11.56 -4.23
N LEU A 87 11.21 10.44 -3.90
CA LEU A 87 9.87 10.14 -4.42
C LEU A 87 8.84 11.08 -3.82
N ARG A 88 8.93 11.38 -2.51
CA ARG A 88 8.01 12.28 -1.78
C ARG A 88 7.89 13.65 -2.44
N ALA A 89 8.96 14.14 -3.05
CA ALA A 89 9.03 15.42 -3.75
C ALA A 89 8.60 15.35 -5.23
N ASP A 90 8.46 14.16 -5.81
CA ASP A 90 7.99 13.96 -7.17
C ASP A 90 6.46 14.04 -7.27
N ARG A 91 5.94 14.53 -8.41
CA ARG A 91 4.49 14.60 -8.65
C ARG A 91 3.80 13.22 -8.57
N SER A 92 4.54 12.16 -8.88
CA SER A 92 4.03 10.78 -8.87
C SER A 92 3.64 10.32 -7.47
N PHE A 93 4.25 10.89 -6.42
CA PHE A 93 3.83 10.60 -5.05
C PHE A 93 2.36 10.94 -4.83
N GLY A 94 1.92 12.12 -5.29
CA GLY A 94 0.51 12.54 -5.18
C GLY A 94 -0.43 11.60 -5.94
N VAL A 95 -0.06 11.23 -7.17
CA VAL A 95 -0.87 10.31 -7.99
C VAL A 95 -0.99 8.93 -7.36
N ILE A 96 0.10 8.37 -6.84
CA ILE A 96 0.07 7.07 -6.14
C ILE A 96 -0.78 7.17 -4.85
N CYS A 97 -0.67 8.29 -4.11
CA CYS A 97 -1.53 8.52 -2.94
C CYS A 97 -3.01 8.54 -3.31
N GLU A 98 -3.39 9.15 -4.43
CA GLU A 98 -4.78 9.17 -4.91
C GLU A 98 -5.28 7.75 -5.20
N THR A 99 -4.50 6.95 -5.94
CA THR A 99 -4.84 5.53 -6.20
C THR A 99 -5.01 4.73 -4.90
N LEU A 100 -4.08 4.87 -3.95
CA LEU A 100 -4.13 4.16 -2.67
C LEU A 100 -5.30 4.62 -1.77
N GLN A 101 -5.64 5.92 -1.80
CA GLN A 101 -6.77 6.47 -1.05
C GLN A 101 -8.11 6.05 -1.64
N ASP A 102 -8.20 5.94 -2.96
CA ASP A 102 -9.40 5.45 -3.64
C ASP A 102 -9.68 3.99 -3.24
N ALA A 103 -8.66 3.13 -3.30
CA ALA A 103 -8.77 1.74 -2.86
C ALA A 103 -9.11 1.60 -1.36
N GLU A 104 -8.51 2.41 -0.48
CA GLU A 104 -8.87 2.44 0.94
C GLU A 104 -10.33 2.89 1.16
N SER A 105 -10.82 3.81 0.34
CA SER A 105 -12.22 4.27 0.38
C SER A 105 -13.18 3.19 -0.09
N TYR A 106 -12.82 2.46 -1.15
CA TYR A 106 -13.56 1.31 -1.65
C TYR A 106 -13.68 0.20 -0.60
N ALA A 107 -12.56 -0.17 0.02
CA ALA A 107 -12.49 -1.28 0.97
C ALA A 107 -13.13 -0.99 2.34
N GLY A 108 -13.44 0.27 2.65
CA GLY A 108 -13.97 0.68 3.94
C GLY A 108 -13.03 0.37 5.11
N THR A 109 -13.25 -0.75 5.80
CA THR A 109 -12.39 -1.19 6.92
C THR A 109 -11.47 -2.36 6.56
N GLY A 110 -11.64 -2.95 5.38
CA GLY A 110 -10.90 -4.14 4.94
C GLY A 110 -9.45 -3.85 4.56
N LEU A 111 -9.16 -2.66 4.05
CA LEU A 111 -7.83 -2.23 3.62
C LEU A 111 -7.50 -0.88 4.24
N ALA A 112 -6.25 -0.69 4.66
CA ALA A 112 -5.73 0.59 5.09
C ALA A 112 -4.31 0.80 4.53
N VAL A 113 -3.92 2.06 4.33
CA VAL A 113 -2.56 2.40 3.89
C VAL A 113 -1.90 3.38 4.85
N ILE A 114 -0.66 3.08 5.22
CA ILE A 114 0.24 3.93 6.00
C ILE A 114 1.48 4.22 5.14
N ALA A 115 1.67 5.48 4.76
CA ALA A 115 2.93 5.92 4.15
C ALA A 115 3.93 6.33 5.23
N VAL A 116 5.14 5.79 5.20
CA VAL A 116 6.25 6.12 6.11
C VAL A 116 7.32 6.86 5.32
N CYS A 117 7.44 8.17 5.54
CA CYS A 117 8.44 9.01 4.89
C CYS A 117 9.81 8.80 5.54
N LEU A 118 10.79 8.37 4.74
CA LEU A 118 12.18 8.13 5.14
C LEU A 118 13.06 9.38 4.99
#